data_AF-A0A954I221-F1
#
_entry.id   AF-A0A954I221-F1
#
_cell.length_a   1.000
_cell.length_b   1.000
_cell.length_c   1.000
_cell.angle_alpha   90.00
_cell.angle_beta   90.00
_cell.angle_gamma   90.00
#
_symmetry.space_group_name_H-M   'P 1'
#
loop_
_entity.id
_entity.type
_entity.pdbx_description
1 polymer ?
#
loop_
_entity_poly.entity_id
_entity_poly.type
_entity_poly.pdbx_seq_one_letter_code
_entity_poly.pdbx_strand_id
1 'polypeptide(L)'
;RHAEFADRLNQLAAVLAGSERLDEAASLLDEVTQIYEQLGGADPARTAEVIRKRADLMRRLQRADESVRLERLAESLQGRSSHVLEDIL
;
A
#
# COMPACT_ATOMS: atom_id res chain seq x y z
N ARG A 1 0.27 -2.97 18.61
CA ARG A 1 0.91 -1.64 18.81
C ARG A 1 1.50 -1.05 17.53
N HIS A 2 2.25 -1.80 16.70
CA HIS A 2 2.78 -1.27 15.43
C HIS A 2 1.75 -1.24 14.27
N ALA A 3 0.82 -2.19 14.21
CA ALA A 3 -0.24 -2.20 13.18
C ALA A 3 -1.20 -0.99 13.31
N GLU A 4 -1.63 -0.66 14.52
CA GLU A 4 -2.45 0.54 14.77
C GLU A 4 -1.73 1.84 14.40
N PHE A 5 -0.41 1.88 14.55
CA PHE A 5 0.39 3.03 14.14
C PHE A 5 0.40 3.16 12.61
N ALA A 6 0.63 2.06 11.89
CA ALA A 6 0.51 2.03 10.42
C ALA A 6 -0.89 2.41 9.93
N ASP A 7 -1.95 1.95 10.60
CA ASP A 7 -3.32 2.33 10.27
C ASP A 7 -3.56 3.85 10.43
N ARG A 8 -2.99 4.48 11.46
CA ARG A 8 -3.07 5.93 11.65
C ARG A 8 -2.30 6.70 10.58
N LEU A 9 -1.12 6.23 10.19
CA LEU A 9 -0.35 6.84 9.10
C LEU A 9 -1.09 6.72 7.76
N ASN A 10 -1.72 5.57 7.48
CA ASN A 10 -2.55 5.37 6.29
C ASN A 10 -3.75 6.33 6.26
N GLN A 11 -4.41 6.55 7.41
CA GLN A 11 -5.49 7.54 7.52
C GLN A 11 -4.98 8.97 7.30
N LEU A 12 -3.82 9.33 7.86
CA LEU A 12 -3.21 10.64 7.64
C LEU A 12 -2.85 10.85 6.16
N ALA A 13 -2.30 9.83 5.50
CA ALA A 13 -2.01 9.88 4.07
C ALA A 13 -3.28 10.16 3.23
N ALA A 14 -4.42 9.56 3.59
CA ALA A 14 -5.69 9.83 2.93
C ALA A 14 -6.14 11.30 3.09
N VAL A 15 -5.98 11.88 4.30
CA VAL A 15 -6.29 13.29 4.56
C VAL A 15 -5.37 14.23 3.76
N LEU A 16 -4.07 13.93 3.72
CA LEU A 16 -3.10 14.69 2.94
C LEU A 16 -3.40 14.62 1.44
N ALA A 17 -3.75 13.43 0.92
CA ALA A 17 -4.13 13.24 -0.46
C ALA A 17 -5.40 14.03 -0.83
N GLY A 18 -6.39 14.10 0.07
CA GLY A 18 -7.58 14.94 -0.11
C GLY A 18 -7.30 16.44 -0.07
N SER A 19 -6.14 16.84 0.47
CA SER A 19 -5.65 18.22 0.52
C SER A 19 -4.60 18.53 -0.57
N GLU A 20 -4.50 17.69 -1.60
CA GLU A 20 -3.51 17.78 -2.70
C GLU A 20 -2.02 17.78 -2.25
N ARG A 21 -1.73 17.34 -1.01
CA ARG A 21 -0.37 17.16 -0.50
C ARG A 21 0.15 15.77 -0.88
N LEU A 22 0.26 15.54 -2.19
CA LEU A 22 0.42 14.21 -2.76
C LEU A 22 1.77 13.55 -2.46
N ASP A 23 2.87 14.30 -2.51
CA ASP A 23 4.20 13.77 -2.21
C ASP A 23 4.28 13.32 -0.73
N GLU A 24 3.74 14.12 0.19
CA GLU A 24 3.71 13.77 1.62
C GLU A 24 2.83 12.55 1.89
N ALA A 25 1.67 12.47 1.24
CA ALA A 25 0.80 11.30 1.30
C ALA A 25 1.52 10.04 0.76
N ALA A 26 2.28 10.17 -0.33
CA ALA A 26 3.04 9.06 -0.90
C ALA A 26 4.16 8.59 0.03
N SER A 27 4.90 9.51 0.66
CA SER A 27 5.92 9.17 1.65
C SER A 27 5.33 8.41 2.85
N LEU A 28 4.17 8.83 3.36
CA LEU A 28 3.51 8.12 4.45
C LEU A 28 3.06 6.72 4.05
N LEU A 29 2.52 6.53 2.84
CA LEU A 29 2.14 5.19 2.36
C LEU A 29 3.34 4.27 2.16
N ASP A 30 4.51 4.82 1.83
CA ASP A 30 5.76 4.05 1.77
C ASP A 30 6.17 3.56 3.17
N GLU A 31 6.13 4.45 4.17
CA GLU A 31 6.40 4.09 5.58
C GLU A 31 5.42 3.03 6.11
N VAL A 32 4.13 3.16 5.80
CA VAL A 32 3.10 2.15 6.14
C VAL A 32 3.46 0.78 5.55
N THR A 33 3.92 0.75 4.30
CA THR A 33 4.31 -0.50 3.64
C THR A 33 5.50 -1.15 4.35
N GLN A 34 6.53 -0.37 4.69
CA GLN A 34 7.71 -0.86 5.43
C GLN A 34 7.35 -1.40 6.82
N ILE A 35 6.44 -0.73 7.55
CA ILE A 35 5.97 -1.20 8.85
C ILE A 35 5.23 -2.53 8.70
N TYR A 36 4.37 -2.66 7.69
CA TYR A 36 3.65 -3.92 7.43
C TYR A 36 4.57 -5.08 7.06
N GLU A 37 5.62 -4.83 6.28
CA GLU A 37 6.66 -5.82 5.97
C GLU A 37 7.42 -6.25 7.23
N GLN A 38 7.85 -5.29 8.07
CA GLN A 38 8.57 -5.57 9.31
C GLN A 38 7.74 -6.35 10.34
N LEU A 39 6.42 -6.20 10.31
CA LEU A 39 5.54 -6.91 11.23
C LEU A 39 5.37 -8.39 10.88
N GLY A 40 5.94 -8.87 9.78
CA GLY A 40 5.99 -10.30 9.40
C GLY A 40 4.63 -10.99 9.29
N GLY A 41 3.53 -10.23 9.33
CA GLY A 41 2.18 -10.74 9.50
C GLY A 41 1.09 -9.73 9.12
N ALA A 42 1.44 -8.64 8.44
CA ALA A 42 0.42 -7.85 7.77
C ALA A 42 -0.16 -8.69 6.63
N ASP A 43 -1.48 -8.88 6.66
CA ASP A 43 -2.24 -9.53 5.60
C ASP A 43 -1.79 -8.97 4.23
N PRO A 44 -1.31 -9.81 3.29
CA PRO A 44 -0.86 -9.33 1.99
C PRO A 44 -1.95 -8.56 1.24
N ALA A 45 -3.24 -8.81 1.52
CA ALA A 45 -4.34 -8.01 0.99
C ALA A 45 -4.32 -6.56 1.50
N ARG A 46 -4.03 -6.37 2.80
CA ARG A 46 -3.90 -5.04 3.42
C ARG A 46 -2.69 -4.29 2.87
N THR A 47 -1.55 -4.99 2.72
CA THR A 47 -0.34 -4.41 2.11
C THR A 47 -0.58 -4.02 0.65
N ALA A 48 -1.25 -4.88 -0.13
CA ALA A 48 -1.64 -4.58 -1.51
C ALA A 48 -2.55 -3.35 -1.61
N GLU A 49 -3.48 -3.15 -0.66
CA GLU A 49 -4.34 -1.97 -0.63
C GLU A 49 -3.54 -0.67 -0.48
N VAL A 50 -2.58 -0.62 0.44
CA VAL A 50 -1.70 0.54 0.65
C VAL A 50 -0.87 0.83 -0.59
N ILE A 51 -0.32 -0.21 -1.22
CA ILE A 51 0.47 -0.07 -2.44
C ILE A 51 -0.39 0.49 -3.59
N ARG A 52 -1.64 0.05 -3.75
CA ARG A 52 -2.56 0.63 -4.75
C ARG A 52 -2.87 2.10 -4.49
N LYS A 53 -3.08 2.51 -3.23
CA LYS A 53 -3.25 3.93 -2.90
C LYS A 53 -2.02 4.72 -3.33
N ARG A 54 -0.81 4.19 -3.11
CA ARG A 54 0.44 4.83 -3.53
C ARG A 54 0.55 4.92 -5.05
N ALA A 55 0.12 3.88 -5.78
CA ALA A 55 0.06 3.89 -7.24
C ALA A 55 -0.90 4.96 -7.79
N ASP A 56 -2.04 5.20 -7.13
CA ASP A 56 -2.96 6.30 -7.46
C ASP A 56 -2.29 7.67 -7.29
N LEU A 57 -1.61 7.89 -6.17
CA LEU A 57 -0.87 9.14 -5.94
C LEU A 57 0.21 9.37 -6.99
N MET A 58 0.94 8.32 -7.39
CA MET A 58 1.93 8.42 -8.47
C MET A 58 1.29 8.85 -9.80
N ARG A 59 0.08 8.40 -10.14
CA ARG A 59 -0.65 8.89 -11.33
C ARG A 59 -0.97 10.37 -11.22
N ARG A 60 -1.50 10.80 -10.07
CA ARG A 60 -1.85 12.20 -9.83
C ARG A 60 -0.62 13.11 -9.93
N LEU A 61 0.53 12.63 -9.45
CA LEU A 61 1.84 13.27 -9.58
C LEU A 61 2.48 13.16 -10.98
N GLN A 62 1.79 12.60 -11.98
CA GLN A 62 2.30 12.38 -13.34
C GLN A 62 3.54 11.45 -13.41
N ARG A 63 3.72 10.58 -12.41
CA ARG A 63 4.78 9.56 -12.34
C ARG A 63 4.23 8.19 -12.77
N ALA A 64 3.80 8.09 -14.03
CA ALA A 64 3.10 6.93 -14.56
C ALA A 64 3.91 5.62 -14.46
N ASP A 65 5.21 5.67 -14.70
CA ASP A 65 6.08 4.49 -14.63
C ASP A 65 6.17 3.90 -13.22
N GLU A 66 6.17 4.76 -12.19
CA GLU A 66 6.14 4.34 -10.80
C GLU A 66 4.79 3.72 -10.44
N SER A 67 3.70 4.34 -10.88
CA SER A 67 2.35 3.81 -10.69
C SER A 67 2.22 2.38 -11.23
N VAL A 68 2.63 2.15 -12.48
CA VAL A 68 2.55 0.82 -13.12
C VAL A 68 3.37 -0.23 -12.36
N ARG A 69 4.56 0.13 -11.86
CA ARG A 69 5.37 -0.79 -11.03
C ARG A 69 4.66 -1.16 -9.73
N LEU A 70 4.04 -0.17 -9.08
CA LEU A 70 3.32 -0.39 -7.83
C LEU A 70 2.05 -1.22 -8.02
N GLU A 71 1.32 -1.05 -9.12
CA GLU A 71 0.16 -1.90 -9.42
C GLU A 71 0.52 -3.37 -9.60
N ARG A 72 1.57 -3.64 -10.40
CA ARG A 72 2.08 -5.01 -10.56
C ARG A 72 2.52 -5.63 -9.23
N LEU A 73 3.14 -4.82 -8.36
CA LEU A 73 3.52 -5.27 -7.03
C LEU A 73 2.28 -5.64 -6.20
N ALA A 74 1.24 -4.80 -6.19
CA ALA A 74 0.00 -5.10 -5.48
C ALA A 74 -0.69 -6.38 -6.00
N GLU A 75 -0.75 -6.56 -7.32
CA GLU A 75 -1.29 -7.77 -7.96
C GLU A 75 -0.51 -9.03 -7.54
N SER A 76 0.82 -8.95 -7.49
CA SER A 76 1.66 -10.08 -7.08
C SER A 76 1.40 -10.52 -5.64
N LEU A 77 1.10 -9.58 -4.73
CA LEU A 77 0.77 -9.89 -3.34
C LEU A 77 -0.61 -10.53 -3.19
N GLN A 78 -1.56 -10.13 -4.03
CA GLN A 78 -2.89 -10.74 -4.07
C GLN A 78 -2.87 -12.14 -4.70
N GLY A 79 -2.11 -12.33 -5.79
CA GLY A 79 -1.94 -13.65 -6.41
C GLY A 79 -1.29 -14.68 -5.47
N ARG A 80 -0.30 -14.25 -4.68
CA ARG A 80 0.31 -15.08 -3.63
C ARG A 80 -0.67 -15.47 -2.51
N SER A 81 -1.66 -14.63 -2.23
CA SER A 81 -2.69 -14.91 -1.23
C SER A 81 -3.77 -15.86 -1.75
N SER A 82 -4.12 -15.76 -3.04
CA SER A 82 -5.12 -16.62 -3.67
C SER A 82 -4.64 -18.06 -3.81
N HIS A 83 -3.34 -18.28 -4.07
CA HIS A 83 -2.81 -19.63 -4.26
C HIS A 83 -2.74 -20.45 -2.96
N VAL A 84 -2.54 -19.79 -1.81
CA VAL A 84 -2.51 -20.46 -0.49
C VAL A 84 -3.91 -20.94 -0.07
N LEU A 85 -4.99 -20.34 -0.58
CA LEU A 85 -6.36 -20.74 -0.27
C LEU A 85 -6.87 -21.89 -1.14
N GLU A 86 -6.35 -22.07 -2.36
CA GLU A 86 -6.75 -23.18 -3.25
C GLU A 86 -6.15 -24.53 -2.81
N ASP A 87 -5.01 -24.53 -2.14
CA ASP A 87 -4.34 -25.77 -1.66
C ASP A 87 -4.97 -26.39 -0.39
N ILE A 88 -6.06 -25.82 0.14
CA ILE A 88 -6.71 -26.26 1.40
C ILE A 88 -8.11 -26.87 1.18
N LEU A 89 -8.60 -26.98 -0.06
CA LEU A 89 -9.90 -27.61 -0.40
C LEU A 89 -9.72 -28.86 -1.27
#